data_AF-A0A9Q0MT05-F1
#
_entry.id   AF-A0A9Q0MT05-F1
#
_cell.length_a   1.000
_cell.length_b   1.000
_cell.length_c   1.000
_cell.angle_alpha   90.00
_cell.angle_beta   90.00
_cell.angle_gamma   90.00
#
_symmetry.space_group_name_H-M   'P 1'
#
loop_
_entity.id
_entity.type
_entity.pdbx_description
1 polymer ?
#
loop_
_entity_poly.entity_id
_entity_poly.type
_entity_poly.pdbx_seq_one_letter_code
_entity_poly.pdbx_strand_id
1 'polypeptide(L)'
;MGSGVERIKPLHEGYQSEVSATLWEPLNTFWAECYEACKASSQKRAKQLMESRRKFQQKILVPWRLRQTDEVARLSSLSSTLKMKDNQTERRWKTMKRFLYGPRGAWCYE
;
A
#
# COMPACT_ATOMS: atom_id res chain seq x y z
N MET A 1 -4.05 -55.68 -56.30
CA MET A 1 -3.78 -54.34 -55.73
C MET A 1 -3.81 -54.42 -54.20
N GLY A 2 -2.69 -54.74 -53.55
CA GLY A 2 -2.67 -54.95 -52.09
C GLY A 2 -1.31 -54.78 -51.40
N SER A 3 -0.31 -54.15 -52.03
CA SER A 3 1.07 -54.14 -51.52
C SER A 3 1.52 -52.84 -50.83
N GLY A 4 0.65 -51.83 -50.78
CA GLY A 4 0.95 -50.53 -50.15
C GLY A 4 0.59 -50.50 -48.67
N VAL A 5 -0.62 -50.97 -48.32
CA VAL A 5 -1.17 -50.88 -46.96
C VAL A 5 -0.44 -51.78 -45.96
N GLU A 6 0.06 -52.94 -46.40
CA GLU A 6 0.82 -53.87 -45.55
C GLU A 6 2.21 -53.35 -45.17
N ARG A 7 2.83 -52.48 -45.98
CA ARG A 7 4.14 -51.88 -45.67
C ARG A 7 4.05 -50.62 -44.80
N ILE A 8 2.92 -49.93 -44.83
CA ILE A 8 2.73 -48.67 -44.10
C ILE A 8 2.59 -48.91 -42.59
N LYS A 9 1.91 -49.99 -42.16
CA LYS A 9 1.70 -50.28 -40.74
C LYS A 9 3.03 -50.53 -39.98
N PRO A 10 3.95 -51.39 -40.46
CA PRO A 10 5.24 -51.60 -39.78
C PRO A 10 6.11 -50.35 -39.73
N LEU A 11 6.10 -49.53 -40.80
CA LEU A 11 6.83 -48.26 -40.84
C LEU A 11 6.27 -47.23 -39.84
N HIS A 12 4.95 -47.15 -39.74
CA HIS A 12 4.27 -46.31 -38.77
C HIS A 12 4.55 -46.75 -37.32
N GLU A 13 4.47 -48.06 -37.05
CA GLU A 13 4.76 -48.62 -35.72
C GLU A 13 6.23 -48.42 -35.32
N GLY A 14 7.17 -48.59 -36.26
CA GLY A 14 8.59 -48.31 -36.04
C GLY A 14 8.83 -46.83 -35.70
N TYR A 15 8.25 -45.92 -36.48
CA TYR A 15 8.33 -44.48 -36.21
C TYR A 15 7.73 -44.11 -34.85
N GLN A 16 6.56 -44.64 -34.50
CA GLN A 16 5.95 -44.39 -33.19
C GLN A 16 6.84 -44.89 -32.05
N SER A 17 7.42 -46.09 -32.18
CA SER A 17 8.32 -46.64 -31.17
C SER A 17 9.57 -45.77 -31.00
N GLU A 18 10.17 -45.30 -32.08
CA GLU A 18 11.36 -44.45 -32.05
C GLU A 18 11.06 -43.07 -31.44
N VAL A 19 9.93 -42.47 -31.82
CA VAL A 19 9.45 -41.21 -31.24
C VAL A 19 9.21 -41.36 -29.75
N SER A 20 8.50 -42.42 -29.33
CA SER A 20 8.28 -42.68 -27.91
C SER A 20 9.58 -42.93 -27.15
N ALA A 21 10.55 -43.63 -27.74
CA ALA A 21 11.83 -43.90 -27.10
C ALA A 21 12.71 -42.64 -26.97
N THR A 22 12.64 -41.73 -27.94
CA THR A 22 13.62 -40.62 -28.05
C THR A 22 13.07 -39.28 -27.56
N LEU A 23 11.78 -39.01 -27.77
CA LEU A 23 11.18 -37.69 -27.51
C LEU A 23 10.42 -37.61 -26.19
N TRP A 24 10.00 -38.73 -25.61
CA TRP A 24 9.15 -38.72 -24.43
C TRP A 24 9.84 -38.13 -23.18
N GLU A 25 11.02 -38.63 -22.82
CA GLU A 25 11.78 -38.13 -21.66
C GLU A 25 12.18 -36.65 -21.81
N PRO A 26 12.73 -36.19 -22.95
CA PRO A 26 13.04 -34.78 -23.15
C PRO A 26 11.82 -33.86 -23.04
N LEU A 27 10.67 -34.25 -23.60
CA LEU A 27 9.44 -33.46 -23.51
C LEU A 27 8.92 -33.42 -22.07
N ASN A 28 8.92 -34.54 -21.37
CA ASN A 28 8.48 -34.59 -19.97
C ASN A 28 9.36 -33.70 -19.08
N THR A 29 10.69 -33.77 -19.28
CA THR A 29 11.66 -32.92 -18.58
C THR A 29 11.44 -31.44 -18.90
N PHE A 30 11.27 -31.09 -20.18
CA PHE A 30 11.01 -29.71 -20.60
C PHE A 30 9.77 -29.13 -19.92
N TRP A 31 8.67 -29.89 -19.86
CA TRP A 31 7.45 -29.42 -19.20
C TRP A 31 7.62 -29.28 -17.68
N ALA A 32 8.35 -30.19 -17.04
CA ALA A 32 8.67 -30.09 -15.63
C ALA A 32 9.53 -28.84 -15.31
N GLU A 33 10.55 -28.58 -16.12
CA GLU A 33 11.39 -27.38 -15.99
C GLU A 33 10.57 -26.10 -16.20
N CYS A 34 9.71 -26.08 -17.22
CA CYS A 34 8.81 -24.96 -17.48
C CYS A 34 7.88 -24.70 -16.29
N TYR A 35 7.32 -25.75 -15.69
CA TYR A 35 6.48 -25.64 -14.51
C TYR A 35 7.23 -25.04 -13.32
N GLU A 36 8.40 -25.57 -12.99
CA GLU A 36 9.20 -25.08 -11.86
C GLU A 36 9.71 -23.65 -12.09
N ALA A 37 10.10 -23.30 -13.33
CA ALA A 37 10.47 -21.93 -13.68
C ALA A 37 9.30 -20.95 -13.49
N CYS A 38 8.10 -21.31 -13.93
CA CYS A 38 6.89 -20.50 -13.75
C CYS A 38 6.55 -20.33 -12.26
N LYS A 39 6.62 -21.42 -11.50
CA LYS A 39 6.36 -21.45 -10.06
C LYS A 39 7.37 -20.59 -9.29
N ALA A 40 8.67 -20.72 -9.58
CA ALA A 40 9.72 -19.91 -8.97
C ALA A 40 9.55 -18.41 -9.29
N SER A 41 9.23 -18.08 -10.55
CA SER A 41 8.94 -16.71 -10.97
C SER A 41 7.74 -16.12 -10.23
N SER A 42 6.65 -16.89 -10.12
CA SER A 42 5.44 -16.50 -9.39
C SER A 42 5.72 -16.23 -7.91
N GLN A 43 6.45 -17.15 -7.25
CA GLN A 43 6.85 -16.98 -5.83
C GLN A 43 7.74 -15.76 -5.63
N LYS A 44 8.71 -15.53 -6.52
CA LYS A 44 9.59 -14.35 -6.46
C LYS A 44 8.78 -13.05 -6.60
N ARG A 45 7.84 -13.00 -7.56
CA ARG A 45 6.94 -11.85 -7.75
C ARG A 45 6.11 -11.60 -6.49
N ALA A 46 5.50 -12.63 -5.91
CA ALA A 46 4.70 -12.51 -4.70
C ALA A 46 5.53 -11.97 -3.52
N LYS A 47 6.74 -12.48 -3.32
CA LYS A 47 7.66 -12.01 -2.28
C LYS A 47 8.02 -10.54 -2.47
N GLN A 48 8.39 -10.14 -3.69
CA GLN A 48 8.74 -8.75 -4.00
C GLN A 48 7.57 -7.79 -3.78
N LEU A 49 6.35 -8.19 -4.15
CA LEU A 49 5.14 -7.40 -3.92
C LEU A 49 4.89 -7.18 -2.42
N MET A 50 4.97 -8.25 -1.63
CA MET A 50 4.80 -8.18 -0.18
C MET A 50 5.87 -7.30 0.48
N GLU A 51 7.12 -7.43 0.05
CA GLU A 51 8.22 -6.63 0.57
C GLU A 51 8.08 -5.15 0.20
N SER A 52 7.69 -4.85 -1.05
CA SER A 52 7.41 -3.49 -1.52
C SER A 52 6.28 -2.86 -0.72
N ARG A 53 5.16 -3.58 -0.53
CA ARG A 53 4.03 -3.13 0.30
C ARG A 53 4.47 -2.85 1.74
N ARG A 54 5.26 -3.73 2.34
CA ARG A 54 5.79 -3.55 3.70
C ARG A 54 6.67 -2.31 3.80
N LYS A 55 7.60 -2.13 2.86
CA LYS A 55 8.50 -0.96 2.80
C LYS A 55 7.71 0.33 2.65
N PHE A 56 6.70 0.35 1.78
CA PHE A 56 5.84 1.52 1.60
C PHE A 56 5.05 1.87 2.87
N GLN A 57 4.46 0.86 3.54
CA GLN A 57 3.76 1.07 4.80
C GLN A 57 4.68 1.68 5.87
N GLN A 58 5.89 1.12 6.03
CA GLN A 58 6.84 1.55 7.05
C GLN A 58 7.47 2.90 6.77
N LYS A 59 7.88 3.15 5.52
CA LYS A 59 8.64 4.36 5.17
C LYS A 59 7.77 5.55 4.82
N ILE A 60 6.56 5.33 4.33
CA ILE A 60 5.70 6.39 3.81
C ILE A 60 4.43 6.52 4.66
N LEU A 61 3.61 5.48 4.72
CA LEU A 61 2.26 5.62 5.31
C LEU A 61 2.27 5.84 6.81
N VAL A 62 3.09 5.11 7.57
CA VAL A 62 3.19 5.29 9.02
C VAL A 62 3.72 6.68 9.39
N PRO A 63 4.87 7.14 8.85
CA PRO A 63 5.37 8.49 9.13
C PRO A 63 4.39 9.59 8.70
N TRP A 64 3.72 9.43 7.56
CA TRP A 64 2.72 10.39 7.10
C TRP A 64 1.54 10.51 8.07
N ARG A 65 0.99 9.38 8.53
CA ARG A 65 -0.10 9.38 9.53
C ARG A 65 0.33 10.04 10.83
N LEU A 66 1.55 9.74 11.31
CA LEU A 66 2.07 10.36 12.52
C LEU A 66 2.19 11.88 12.37
N ARG A 67 2.73 12.36 11.25
CA ARG A 67 2.80 13.80 10.96
C ARG A 67 1.42 14.44 10.87
N GLN A 68 0.45 13.73 10.30
CA GLN A 68 -0.93 14.21 10.25
C GLN A 68 -1.53 14.37 11.65
N THR A 69 -1.34 13.38 12.53
CA THR A 69 -1.83 13.45 13.91
C THR A 69 -1.16 14.57 14.69
N ASP A 70 0.16 14.72 14.53
CA ASP A 70 0.94 15.78 15.19
C ASP A 70 0.48 17.17 14.73
N GLU A 71 0.25 17.33 13.43
CA GLU A 71 -0.19 18.61 12.87
C GLU A 71 -1.61 18.98 13.32
N VAL A 72 -2.53 18.02 13.37
CA VAL A 72 -3.88 18.24 13.91
C VAL A 72 -3.80 18.66 15.39
N ALA A 73 -2.97 18.00 16.19
CA ALA A 73 -2.77 18.36 17.60
C ALA A 73 -2.18 19.76 17.76
N ARG A 74 -1.19 20.12 16.92
CA ARG A 74 -0.57 21.45 16.91
C ARG A 74 -1.58 22.55 16.57
N LEU A 75 -2.38 22.35 15.54
CA LEU A 75 -3.41 23.32 15.11
C LEU A 75 -4.51 23.48 16.17
N SER A 76 -4.96 22.38 16.78
CA SER A 76 -5.93 22.40 17.88
C SER A 76 -5.41 23.20 19.09
N SER A 77 -4.16 22.96 19.47
CA SER A 77 -3.49 23.66 20.58
C SER A 77 -3.33 25.16 20.30
N LEU A 78 -2.96 25.51 19.07
CA LEU A 78 -2.87 26.90 18.63
C LEU A 78 -4.24 27.60 18.69
N SER A 79 -5.28 26.97 18.13
CA SER A 79 -6.66 27.50 18.17
C SER A 79 -7.14 27.72 19.60
N SER A 80 -6.88 26.75 20.49
CA SER A 80 -7.25 26.85 21.91
C SER A 80 -6.52 28.00 22.61
N THR A 81 -5.24 28.20 22.31
CA THR A 81 -4.43 29.29 22.87
C THR A 81 -4.93 30.66 22.41
N LEU A 82 -5.28 30.80 21.13
CA LEU A 82 -5.85 32.05 20.59
C LEU A 82 -7.18 32.39 21.26
N LYS A 83 -8.10 31.42 21.33
CA LYS A 83 -9.39 31.60 22.01
C LYS A 83 -9.22 31.99 23.49
N MET A 84 -8.26 31.39 24.18
CA MET A 84 -7.95 31.74 25.57
C MET A 84 -7.46 33.18 25.69
N LYS A 85 -6.57 33.63 24.79
CA LYS A 85 -6.07 35.02 24.77
C LYS A 85 -7.18 36.03 24.48
N ASP A 86 -8.04 35.73 23.53
CA ASP A 86 -9.18 36.60 23.18
C ASP A 86 -10.14 36.73 24.36
N ASN A 87 -10.53 35.61 24.97
CA ASN A 87 -11.38 35.58 26.16
C ASN A 87 -10.74 36.34 27.34
N GLN A 88 -9.42 36.20 27.54
CA GLN A 88 -8.71 36.92 28.60
C GLN A 88 -8.70 38.44 28.32
N THR A 89 -8.45 38.84 27.08
CA THR A 89 -8.44 40.23 26.65
C THR A 89 -9.83 40.86 26.83
N GLU A 90 -10.88 40.15 26.43
CA GLU A 90 -12.26 40.61 26.59
C GLU A 90 -12.64 40.76 28.08
N ARG A 91 -12.27 39.78 28.91
CA ARG A 91 -12.50 39.86 30.37
C ARG A 91 -11.78 41.06 30.97
N ARG A 92 -10.51 41.27 30.64
CA ARG A 92 -9.73 42.43 31.11
C ARG A 92 -10.35 43.75 30.65
N TRP A 93 -10.78 43.82 29.39
CA TRP A 93 -11.47 44.99 28.84
C TRP A 93 -12.77 45.29 29.58
N LYS A 94 -13.62 44.29 29.81
CA LYS A 94 -14.87 44.43 30.56
C LYS A 94 -14.62 44.89 31.99
N THR A 95 -13.64 44.30 32.68
CA THR A 95 -13.26 44.73 34.04
C THR A 95 -12.76 46.17 34.05
N MET A 96 -11.87 46.54 33.13
CA MET A 96 -11.33 47.90 33.04
C MET A 96 -12.44 48.92 32.75
N LYS A 97 -13.34 48.61 31.80
CA LYS A 97 -14.49 49.47 31.51
C LYS A 97 -15.39 49.68 32.73
N ARG A 98 -15.70 48.61 33.47
CA ARG A 98 -16.51 48.72 34.70
C ARG A 98 -15.78 49.49 35.80
N PHE A 99 -14.46 49.35 35.91
CA PHE A 99 -13.65 50.08 36.87
C PHE A 99 -13.58 51.58 36.55
N LEU A 100 -13.41 51.96 35.28
CA LEU A 100 -13.28 53.36 34.87
C LEU A 100 -14.62 54.09 34.77
N TYR A 101 -15.61 53.46 34.13
CA TYR A 101 -16.88 54.10 33.77
C TYR A 101 -18.09 53.53 34.52
N GLY A 102 -17.88 52.69 35.54
CA GLY A 102 -18.98 52.19 36.37
C GLY A 102 -19.51 53.26 37.33
N PRO A 103 -20.59 52.97 38.09
CA PRO A 103 -21.24 53.94 39.01
C PRO A 103 -20.35 54.53 40.12
N ARG A 104 -19.17 53.95 40.34
CA ARG A 104 -18.13 54.43 41.28
C ARG A 104 -16.76 54.55 40.59
N GLY A 105 -16.76 54.61 39.27
CA GLY A 105 -15.54 54.63 38.48
C GLY A 105 -14.90 56.02 38.47
N ALA A 106 -13.59 56.05 38.24
CA ALA A 106 -12.82 57.29 38.22
C ALA A 106 -13.31 58.30 37.16
N TRP A 107 -14.01 57.81 36.12
CA TRP A 107 -14.58 58.59 35.03
C TRP A 107 -16.10 58.38 34.91
N CYS A 108 -16.79 58.16 36.04
CA CYS A 108 -18.25 58.12 36.05
C CYS A 108 -18.79 59.50 35.62
N TYR A 109 -19.55 59.54 34.54
CA TYR A 109 -20.36 60.70 34.20
C TYR A 109 -21.64 60.63 35.07
N GLU A 110 -21.99 61.72 35.75
CA GLU A 110 -23.25 61.85 36.52
C GLU A 110 -24.49 61.75 35.62
#